data_AF-A0A812TXX7-F1
#
_entry.id   AF-A0A812TXX7-F1
#
_cell.length_a   1.000
_cell.length_b   1.000
_cell.length_c   1.000
_cell.angle_alpha   90.00
_cell.angle_beta   90.00
_cell.angle_gamma   90.00
#
_symmetry.space_group_name_H-M   'P 1'
#
loop_
_entity.id
_entity.type
_entity.pdbx_description
1 polymer ?
#
loop_
_entity_poly.entity_id
_entity_poly.type
_entity_poly.pdbx_seq_one_letter_code
_entity_poly.pdbx_strand_id
1 'polypeptide(L)'
;MPGDLLGLAANAFTAAGEIPRPLAEAISKRVVAEADLADVPVDSLTLLFHSSRDFTSNAAWAVEQHLPQRLSEMNDQDAALFLSSVGVSKGPAKRPELLKALGRSLSSAPALTGPALAQLAQAFARLQSRDEGVLLPLRDLVMAKVRQLPPQSMGMVSNAYARMSFLEGPLLEAVATAASEALATEAEKWDHIAVTQLLNGHAKVRCFDANFFDRALEWLSLPANLASCSPQSLAIA
;
A
#
# COMPACT_ATOMS: atom_id res chain seq x y z
N MET A 1 -2.15 -18.68 -18.39
CA MET A 1 -1.63 -18.43 -17.03
C MET A 1 -2.81 -18.43 -16.08
N PRO A 2 -2.96 -19.43 -15.20
CA PRO A 2 -4.14 -19.57 -14.33
C PRO A 2 -4.21 -18.57 -13.17
N GLY A 3 -3.09 -17.97 -12.77
CA GLY A 3 -3.00 -17.01 -11.65
C GLY A 3 -3.65 -15.66 -11.95
N ASP A 4 -3.34 -15.07 -13.11
CA ASP A 4 -3.85 -13.75 -13.52
C ASP A 4 -5.38 -13.63 -13.45
N LEU A 5 -6.11 -14.69 -13.81
CA LEU A 5 -7.58 -14.72 -13.78
C LEU A 5 -8.14 -14.70 -12.36
N LEU A 6 -7.46 -15.34 -11.41
CA LEU A 6 -7.87 -15.39 -10.00
C LEU A 6 -7.57 -14.07 -9.29
N GLY A 7 -6.41 -13.46 -9.56
CA GLY A 7 -6.08 -12.11 -9.08
C GLY A 7 -7.05 -11.04 -9.61
N LEU A 8 -7.39 -11.09 -10.90
CA LEU A 8 -8.39 -10.20 -11.50
C LEU A 8 -9.80 -10.42 -10.92
N ALA A 9 -10.19 -11.67 -10.69
CA ALA A 9 -11.45 -11.99 -10.04
C ALA A 9 -11.49 -11.46 -8.59
N ALA A 10 -10.39 -11.61 -7.83
CA ALA A 10 -10.28 -11.07 -6.48
C ALA A 10 -10.49 -9.56 -6.45
N ASN A 11 -9.86 -8.85 -7.39
CA ASN A 11 -9.98 -7.41 -7.54
C ASN A 11 -11.41 -6.99 -7.90
N ALA A 12 -12.04 -7.69 -8.85
CA ALA A 12 -13.41 -7.44 -9.26
C ALA A 12 -14.40 -7.64 -8.11
N PHE A 13 -14.25 -8.70 -7.31
CA PHE A 13 -15.10 -8.93 -6.16
C PHE A 13 -14.82 -7.98 -4.99
N THR A 14 -13.58 -7.51 -4.84
CA THR A 14 -13.24 -6.46 -3.89
C THR A 14 -13.95 -5.16 -4.21
N ALA A 15 -13.99 -4.79 -5.50
CA ALA A 15 -14.72 -3.62 -5.96
C ALA A 15 -16.25 -3.79 -5.82
N ALA A 16 -16.77 -5.00 -6.02
CA ALA A 16 -18.18 -5.33 -5.85
C ALA A 16 -18.62 -5.49 -4.38
N GLY A 17 -17.68 -5.60 -3.44
CA GLY A 17 -17.94 -5.73 -2.00
C GLY A 17 -18.39 -7.11 -1.54
N GLU A 18 -18.61 -8.07 -2.46
CA GLU A 18 -19.05 -9.43 -2.14
C GLU A 18 -18.40 -10.47 -3.08
N ILE A 19 -17.82 -11.53 -2.50
CA ILE A 19 -17.48 -12.76 -3.23
C ILE A 19 -18.67 -13.72 -3.13
N PRO A 20 -19.14 -14.32 -4.23
CA PRO A 20 -20.18 -15.34 -4.18
C PRO A 20 -19.80 -16.46 -3.19
N ARG A 21 -20.66 -16.73 -2.21
CA ARG A 21 -20.42 -17.75 -1.17
C ARG A 21 -19.96 -19.11 -1.72
N PRO A 22 -20.52 -19.66 -2.81
CA PRO A 22 -20.04 -20.93 -3.36
C PRO A 22 -18.59 -20.88 -3.85
N LEU A 23 -18.15 -19.73 -4.38
CA LEU A 23 -16.77 -19.53 -4.82
C LEU A 23 -15.82 -19.42 -3.62
N ALA A 24 -16.22 -18.65 -2.60
CA ALA A 24 -15.50 -18.56 -1.33
C ALA A 24 -15.27 -19.95 -0.70
N GLU A 25 -16.32 -20.77 -0.63
CA GLU A 25 -16.26 -22.12 -0.07
C GLU A 25 -15.40 -23.06 -0.91
N ALA A 26 -15.45 -22.96 -2.24
CA ALA A 26 -14.61 -23.76 -3.13
C ALA A 26 -13.11 -23.41 -2.98
N ILE A 27 -12.78 -22.12 -2.88
CA ILE A 27 -11.41 -21.64 -2.66
C ILE A 27 -10.92 -22.09 -1.28
N SER A 28 -11.73 -21.89 -0.23
CA SER A 28 -11.38 -22.33 1.12
C SER A 28 -11.14 -23.84 1.19
N LYS A 29 -12.02 -24.66 0.60
CA LYS A 29 -11.84 -26.11 0.53
C LYS A 29 -10.56 -26.51 -0.21
N ARG A 30 -10.24 -25.84 -1.31
CA ARG A 30 -9.01 -26.09 -2.05
C ARG A 30 -7.77 -25.77 -1.22
N VAL A 31 -7.74 -24.60 -0.57
CA VAL A 31 -6.62 -24.21 0.30
C VAL A 31 -6.46 -25.17 1.48
N VAL A 32 -7.55 -25.60 2.11
CA VAL A 32 -7.53 -26.54 3.24
C VAL A 32 -7.19 -27.97 2.81
N ALA A 33 -7.46 -28.34 1.56
CA ALA A 33 -7.15 -29.66 1.01
C ALA A 33 -5.68 -29.81 0.58
N GLU A 34 -4.93 -28.71 0.44
CA GLU A 34 -3.50 -28.79 0.19
C GLU A 34 -2.78 -29.33 1.43
N ALA A 35 -1.95 -30.36 1.23
CA ALA A 35 -1.21 -31.03 2.30
C ALA A 35 -0.12 -30.13 2.89
N ASP A 36 0.43 -29.24 2.06
CA ASP A 36 1.33 -28.16 2.46
C ASP A 36 0.76 -26.81 2.00
N LEU A 37 0.52 -25.92 2.95
CA LEU A 37 0.02 -24.58 2.67
C LEU A 37 1.09 -23.70 2.00
N ALA A 38 2.36 -24.15 2.01
CA ALA A 38 3.46 -23.63 1.20
C ALA A 38 3.33 -23.94 -0.31
N ASP A 39 2.34 -24.74 -0.73
CA ASP A 39 2.05 -24.98 -2.16
C ASP A 39 0.84 -24.18 -2.67
N VAL A 40 0.12 -23.49 -1.78
CA VAL A 40 -1.07 -22.72 -2.15
C VAL A 40 -0.68 -21.47 -2.96
N PRO A 41 -1.19 -21.30 -4.20
CA PRO A 41 -0.90 -20.12 -5.01
C PRO A 41 -1.30 -18.81 -4.32
N VAL A 42 -0.50 -17.77 -4.49
CA VAL A 42 -0.73 -16.44 -3.90
C VAL A 42 -2.13 -15.92 -4.19
N ASP A 43 -2.63 -16.06 -5.41
CA ASP A 43 -3.98 -15.60 -5.78
C ASP A 43 -5.07 -16.30 -4.97
N SER A 44 -4.87 -17.57 -4.62
CA SER A 44 -5.79 -18.34 -3.78
C SER A 44 -5.77 -17.82 -2.34
N LEU A 45 -4.60 -17.39 -1.83
CA LEU A 45 -4.48 -16.74 -0.53
C LEU A 45 -5.15 -15.36 -0.53
N THR A 46 -4.88 -14.53 -1.54
CA THR A 46 -5.51 -13.20 -1.70
C THR A 46 -7.03 -13.31 -1.77
N LEU A 47 -7.56 -14.25 -2.55
CA LEU A 47 -9.00 -14.53 -2.60
C LEU A 47 -9.55 -15.04 -1.27
N LEU A 48 -8.78 -15.84 -0.53
CA LEU A 48 -9.18 -16.33 0.80
C LEU A 48 -9.33 -15.18 1.81
N PHE A 49 -8.44 -14.19 1.78
CA PHE A 49 -8.54 -12.97 2.58
C PHE A 49 -9.73 -12.10 2.21
N HIS A 50 -10.07 -12.02 0.93
CA HIS A 50 -11.26 -11.28 0.50
C HIS A 50 -12.58 -12.00 0.82
N SER A 51 -12.58 -13.34 0.81
CA SER A 51 -13.82 -14.12 0.81
C SER A 51 -14.35 -14.46 2.21
N SER A 52 -13.51 -14.42 3.24
CA SER A 52 -13.91 -14.87 4.57
C SER A 52 -14.12 -13.71 5.54
N ARG A 53 -15.37 -13.56 6.00
CA ARG A 53 -15.66 -12.91 7.29
C ARG A 53 -15.18 -13.79 8.45
N ASP A 54 -15.09 -15.10 8.24
CA ASP A 54 -14.64 -16.11 9.21
C ASP A 54 -13.53 -16.96 8.60
N PHE A 55 -12.28 -16.53 8.79
CA PHE A 55 -11.12 -17.37 8.56
C PHE A 55 -11.14 -18.49 9.61
N THR A 56 -11.04 -19.75 9.19
CA THR A 56 -10.65 -20.79 10.16
C THR A 56 -9.23 -20.51 10.61
N SER A 57 -8.93 -20.71 11.90
CA SER A 57 -7.62 -20.44 12.51
C SER A 57 -6.45 -21.04 11.74
N ASN A 58 -6.66 -22.19 11.10
CA ASN A 58 -5.61 -22.98 10.46
C ASN A 58 -5.09 -22.34 9.16
N ALA A 59 -5.97 -21.78 8.32
CA ALA A 59 -5.53 -21.14 7.09
C ALA A 59 -4.83 -19.80 7.39
N ALA A 60 -5.27 -19.07 8.43
CA ALA A 60 -4.65 -17.82 8.83
C ALA A 60 -3.24 -18.07 9.35
N TRP A 61 -3.11 -19.06 10.23
CA TRP A 61 -1.84 -19.50 10.78
C TRP A 61 -0.83 -19.90 9.69
N ALA A 62 -1.28 -20.62 8.68
CA ALA A 62 -0.39 -21.05 7.61
C ALA A 62 0.11 -19.89 6.73
N VAL A 63 -0.76 -18.93 6.42
CA VAL A 63 -0.32 -17.71 5.76
C VAL A 63 0.71 -16.99 6.62
N GLU A 64 0.49 -16.86 7.93
CA GLU A 64 1.42 -16.19 8.84
C GLU A 64 2.80 -16.86 8.86
N GLN A 65 2.86 -18.19 8.79
CA GLN A 65 4.12 -18.93 8.77
C GLN A 65 4.91 -18.76 7.46
N HIS A 66 4.23 -18.77 6.32
CA HIS A 66 4.88 -18.73 5.01
C HIS A 66 4.99 -17.31 4.43
N LEU A 67 4.48 -16.29 5.13
CA LEU A 67 4.42 -14.92 4.64
C LEU A 67 5.76 -14.34 4.13
N PRO A 68 6.91 -14.53 4.80
CA PRO A 68 8.18 -13.99 4.31
C PRO A 68 8.59 -14.58 2.97
N GLN A 69 8.50 -15.90 2.84
CA GLN A 69 8.80 -16.61 1.61
C GLN A 69 7.84 -16.15 0.50
N ARG A 70 6.55 -16.04 0.80
CA ARG A 70 5.54 -15.63 -0.18
C ARG A 70 5.76 -14.22 -0.68
N LEU A 71 6.01 -13.24 0.21
CA LEU A 71 6.28 -11.87 -0.24
C LEU A 71 7.52 -11.78 -1.13
N SER A 72 8.51 -12.67 -0.95
CA SER A 72 9.68 -12.74 -1.83
C SER A 72 9.40 -13.35 -3.21
N GLU A 73 8.36 -14.18 -3.32
CA GLU A 73 7.91 -14.82 -4.56
C GLU A 73 6.89 -13.97 -5.33
N MET A 74 6.21 -13.04 -4.65
CA MET A 74 5.20 -12.16 -5.23
C MET A 74 5.83 -11.10 -6.14
N ASN A 75 5.19 -10.86 -7.29
CA ASN A 75 5.43 -9.61 -7.99
C ASN A 75 4.77 -8.44 -7.23
N ASP A 76 5.08 -7.20 -7.61
CA ASP A 76 4.58 -6.01 -6.92
C ASP A 76 3.04 -5.92 -6.87
N GLN A 77 2.38 -6.35 -7.94
CA GLN A 77 0.93 -6.33 -8.04
C GLN A 77 0.31 -7.37 -7.11
N ASP A 78 0.87 -8.58 -7.06
CA ASP A 78 0.41 -9.65 -6.16
C ASP A 78 0.59 -9.23 -4.70
N ALA A 79 1.74 -8.65 -4.37
CA ALA A 79 2.01 -8.11 -3.03
C ALA A 79 1.01 -6.99 -2.68
N ALA A 80 0.79 -6.03 -3.58
CA ALA A 80 -0.16 -4.93 -3.35
C ALA A 80 -1.61 -5.43 -3.16
N LEU A 81 -2.03 -6.42 -3.94
CA LEU A 81 -3.36 -7.03 -3.85
C LEU A 81 -3.51 -7.83 -2.57
N PHE A 82 -2.57 -8.73 -2.29
CA PHE A 82 -2.54 -9.52 -1.07
C PHE A 82 -2.61 -8.61 0.17
N LEU A 83 -1.80 -7.55 0.22
CA LEU A 83 -1.75 -6.65 1.37
C LEU A 83 -2.99 -5.76 1.48
N SER A 84 -3.55 -5.34 0.33
CA SER A 84 -4.86 -4.68 0.31
C SER A 84 -5.97 -5.59 0.83
N SER A 85 -5.90 -6.90 0.57
CA SER A 85 -6.88 -7.88 1.02
C SER A 85 -6.87 -8.06 2.55
N VAL A 86 -5.69 -8.07 3.17
CA VAL A 86 -5.53 -8.00 4.63
C VAL A 86 -6.24 -6.76 5.18
N GLY A 87 -6.18 -5.67 4.40
CA GLY A 87 -6.83 -4.38 4.62
C GLY A 87 -8.37 -4.35 4.65
N VAL A 88 -9.02 -5.24 3.91
CA VAL A 88 -10.49 -5.22 3.72
C VAL A 88 -11.23 -5.97 4.82
N SER A 89 -10.54 -6.86 5.55
CA SER A 89 -11.13 -7.54 6.70
C SER A 89 -11.50 -6.51 7.79
N LYS A 90 -12.76 -6.51 8.25
CA LYS A 90 -13.28 -5.51 9.21
C LYS A 90 -12.52 -5.57 10.54
N GLY A 91 -11.43 -4.81 10.64
CA GLY A 91 -10.65 -4.49 11.84
C GLY A 91 -9.22 -5.06 11.82
N PRO A 92 -8.16 -4.24 11.59
CA PRO A 92 -6.76 -4.68 11.71
C PRO A 92 -6.39 -5.09 13.14
N ALA A 93 -7.08 -4.52 14.13
CA ALA A 93 -6.91 -4.84 15.55
C ALA A 93 -7.22 -6.32 15.88
N LYS A 94 -7.78 -7.09 14.93
CA LYS A 94 -8.15 -8.49 15.15
C LYS A 94 -7.06 -9.50 14.79
N ARG A 95 -5.92 -9.11 14.20
CA ARG A 95 -4.86 -10.05 13.78
C ARG A 95 -3.44 -9.53 14.06
N PRO A 96 -3.07 -9.34 15.34
CA PRO A 96 -1.75 -8.84 15.72
C PRO A 96 -0.60 -9.77 15.26
N GLU A 97 -0.82 -11.08 15.21
CA GLU A 97 0.21 -12.03 14.78
C GLU A 97 0.50 -11.93 13.27
N LEU A 98 -0.54 -11.72 12.44
CA LEU A 98 -0.36 -11.41 11.02
C LEU A 98 0.39 -10.10 10.79
N LEU A 99 0.09 -9.05 11.56
CA LEU A 99 0.82 -7.78 11.46
C LEU A 99 2.29 -7.98 11.84
N LYS A 100 2.59 -8.67 12.96
CA LYS A 100 3.98 -9.00 13.33
C LYS A 100 4.69 -9.83 12.26
N ALA A 101 4.02 -10.84 11.70
CA ALA A 101 4.58 -11.65 10.62
C ALA A 101 4.91 -10.80 9.40
N LEU A 102 4.02 -9.88 9.04
CA LEU A 102 4.21 -8.97 7.93
C LEU A 102 5.36 -8.00 8.17
N GLY A 103 5.47 -7.41 9.37
CA GLY A 103 6.58 -6.58 9.77
C GLY A 103 7.94 -7.26 9.61
N ARG A 104 8.07 -8.49 10.12
CA ARG A 104 9.27 -9.32 9.94
C ARG A 104 9.56 -9.61 8.45
N SER A 105 8.51 -9.89 7.68
CA SER A 105 8.64 -10.21 6.26
C SER A 105 9.12 -9.02 5.44
N LEU A 106 8.67 -7.80 5.76
CA LEU A 106 9.12 -6.57 5.11
C LEU A 106 10.60 -6.33 5.33
N SER A 107 11.12 -6.56 6.54
CA SER A 107 12.56 -6.48 6.81
C SER A 107 13.40 -7.42 5.94
N SER A 108 12.81 -8.50 5.43
CA SER A 108 13.45 -9.46 4.52
C SER A 108 13.10 -9.27 3.04
N ALA A 109 12.31 -8.26 2.66
CA ALA A 109 11.79 -8.07 1.30
C ALA A 109 12.30 -6.78 0.62
N PRO A 110 13.62 -6.59 0.45
CA PRO A 110 14.18 -5.39 -0.19
C PRO A 110 13.82 -5.28 -1.69
N ALA A 111 13.31 -6.35 -2.29
CA ALA A 111 12.96 -6.41 -3.71
C ALA A 111 11.71 -5.59 -4.09
N LEU A 112 10.83 -5.27 -3.12
CA LEU A 112 9.59 -4.53 -3.38
C LEU A 112 9.88 -3.18 -4.05
N THR A 113 9.12 -2.84 -5.10
CA THR A 113 9.28 -1.56 -5.79
C THR A 113 8.56 -0.41 -5.08
N GLY A 114 8.87 0.82 -5.49
CA GLY A 114 8.22 2.02 -4.97
C GLY A 114 6.69 1.99 -5.03
N PRO A 115 6.07 1.61 -6.17
CA PRO A 115 4.63 1.39 -6.27
C PRO A 115 4.07 0.38 -5.27
N ALA A 116 4.72 -0.79 -5.10
CA ALA A 116 4.28 -1.80 -4.13
C ALA A 116 4.31 -1.25 -2.69
N LEU A 117 5.39 -0.58 -2.31
CA LEU A 117 5.54 0.03 -0.99
C LEU A 117 4.49 1.12 -0.72
N ALA A 118 4.18 1.95 -1.72
CA ALA A 118 3.15 2.97 -1.63
C ALA A 118 1.74 2.39 -1.45
N GLN A 119 1.41 1.33 -2.21
CA GLN A 119 0.15 0.61 -2.06
C GLN A 119 0.02 -0.03 -0.67
N LEU A 120 1.12 -0.58 -0.16
CA LEU A 120 1.19 -1.14 1.18
C LEU A 120 0.92 -0.07 2.25
N ALA A 121 1.57 1.09 2.17
CA ALA A 121 1.31 2.21 3.07
C ALA A 121 -0.18 2.62 3.04
N GLN A 122 -0.78 2.70 1.86
CA GLN A 122 -2.20 3.01 1.70
C GLN A 122 -3.14 1.92 2.24
N ALA A 123 -2.77 0.65 2.16
CA ALA A 123 -3.51 -0.43 2.81
C ALA A 123 -3.56 -0.23 4.33
N PHE A 124 -2.43 0.08 4.96
CA PHE A 124 -2.39 0.38 6.40
C PHE A 124 -3.14 1.67 6.77
N ALA A 125 -3.08 2.69 5.92
CA ALA A 125 -3.85 3.91 6.13
C ALA A 125 -5.37 3.67 6.06
N ARG A 126 -5.85 2.80 5.16
CA ARG A 126 -7.26 2.38 5.11
C ARG A 126 -7.66 1.58 6.35
N LEU A 127 -6.76 0.74 6.84
CA LEU A 127 -6.94 0.01 8.09
C LEU A 127 -6.93 0.91 9.33
N GLN A 128 -6.35 2.10 9.25
CA GLN A 128 -6.00 2.92 10.43
C GLN A 128 -5.10 2.16 11.41
N SER A 129 -4.28 1.23 10.90
CA SER A 129 -3.32 0.52 11.73
C SER A 129 -2.12 1.42 12.03
N ARG A 130 -1.71 1.50 13.29
CA ARG A 130 -0.51 2.22 13.74
C ARG A 130 0.54 1.25 14.30
N ASP A 131 0.51 0.00 13.83
CA ASP A 131 1.43 -1.02 14.30
C ASP A 131 2.87 -0.66 13.87
N GLU A 132 3.66 -0.19 14.83
CA GLU A 132 5.06 0.18 14.63
C GLU A 132 5.91 -0.99 14.13
N GLY A 133 5.55 -2.22 14.50
CA GLY A 133 6.21 -3.43 14.02
C GLY A 133 6.11 -3.60 12.50
N VAL A 134 5.16 -2.93 11.85
CA VAL A 134 5.01 -2.93 10.39
C VAL A 134 5.39 -1.59 9.78
N LEU A 135 4.99 -0.48 10.39
CA LEU A 135 5.23 0.85 9.85
C LEU A 135 6.71 1.24 9.86
N LEU A 136 7.49 0.81 10.86
CA LEU A 136 8.92 1.12 10.90
C LEU A 136 9.71 0.36 9.81
N PRO A 137 9.56 -0.97 9.62
CA PRO A 137 10.17 -1.65 8.48
C PRO A 137 9.72 -1.09 7.12
N LEU A 138 8.43 -0.74 6.99
CA LEU A 138 7.92 -0.12 5.77
C LEU A 138 8.58 1.24 5.51
N ARG A 139 8.70 2.09 6.54
CA ARG A 139 9.42 3.36 6.48
C ARG A 139 10.85 3.14 5.99
N ASP A 140 11.57 2.18 6.57
CA ASP A 140 12.98 1.94 6.24
C ASP A 140 13.16 1.52 4.77
N LEU A 141 12.26 0.66 4.26
CA LEU A 141 12.23 0.29 2.83
C LEU A 141 11.93 1.48 1.92
N VAL A 142 10.97 2.33 2.31
CA VAL A 142 10.63 3.53 1.56
C VAL A 142 11.80 4.53 1.57
N MET A 143 12.43 4.75 2.72
CA MET A 143 13.61 5.61 2.87
C MET A 143 14.76 5.14 1.97
N ALA A 144 15.02 3.83 1.94
CA ALA A 144 16.06 3.25 1.08
C ALA A 144 15.82 3.48 -0.43
N LYS A 145 14.56 3.75 -0.82
CA LYS A 145 14.15 3.90 -2.22
C LYS A 145 13.56 5.28 -2.52
N VAL A 146 13.61 6.24 -1.60
CA VAL A 146 12.84 7.49 -1.69
C VAL A 146 13.09 8.26 -2.98
N ARG A 147 14.35 8.33 -3.43
CA ARG A 147 14.77 8.98 -4.69
C ARG A 147 14.38 8.22 -5.96
N GLN A 148 13.97 6.97 -5.83
CA GLN A 148 13.54 6.10 -6.94
C GLN A 148 12.02 5.99 -7.01
N LEU A 149 11.29 6.62 -6.07
CA LEU A 149 9.83 6.58 -6.08
C LEU A 149 9.30 7.41 -7.24
N PRO A 150 8.35 6.90 -8.03
CA PRO A 150 7.63 7.75 -8.96
C PRO A 150 6.77 8.78 -8.20
N PRO A 151 6.41 9.91 -8.82
CA PRO A 151 5.63 10.98 -8.18
C PRO A 151 4.38 10.49 -7.44
N GLN A 152 3.61 9.59 -8.08
CA GLN A 152 2.40 9.03 -7.50
C GLN A 152 2.68 8.22 -6.22
N SER A 153 3.76 7.44 -6.19
CA SER A 153 4.17 6.70 -4.99
C SER A 153 4.56 7.63 -3.85
N MET A 154 5.27 8.72 -4.12
CA MET A 154 5.63 9.73 -3.11
C MET A 154 4.38 10.33 -2.47
N GLY A 155 3.42 10.79 -3.28
CA GLY A 155 2.13 11.32 -2.80
C GLY A 155 1.36 10.32 -1.97
N MET A 156 1.27 9.06 -2.44
CA MET A 156 0.59 7.99 -1.73
C MET A 156 1.22 7.69 -0.37
N VAL A 157 2.55 7.62 -0.28
CA VAL A 157 3.28 7.41 0.97
C VAL A 157 3.00 8.56 1.95
N SER A 158 3.22 9.82 1.56
CA SER A 158 3.01 10.95 2.48
C SER A 158 1.58 11.04 2.97
N ASN A 159 0.60 10.88 2.07
CA ASN A 159 -0.81 10.88 2.45
C ASN A 159 -1.17 9.69 3.36
N ALA A 160 -0.60 8.50 3.12
CA ALA A 160 -0.84 7.33 3.96
C ALA A 160 -0.35 7.54 5.40
N TYR A 161 0.91 7.97 5.58
CA TYR A 161 1.48 8.24 6.90
C TYR A 161 0.72 9.36 7.63
N ALA A 162 0.35 10.42 6.92
CA ALA A 162 -0.47 11.50 7.47
C ALA A 162 -1.86 11.01 7.93
N ARG A 163 -2.54 10.16 7.13
CA ARG A 163 -3.86 9.59 7.48
C ARG A 163 -3.80 8.68 8.69
N MET A 164 -2.70 7.97 8.88
CA MET A 164 -2.47 7.16 10.08
C MET A 164 -2.12 8.03 11.29
N SER A 165 -1.83 9.31 11.13
CA SER A 165 -1.20 10.17 12.15
C SER A 165 0.08 9.56 12.72
N PHE A 166 0.81 8.82 11.89
CA PHE A 166 2.10 8.24 12.24
C PHE A 166 3.19 9.20 11.73
N LEU A 167 3.60 10.10 12.63
CA LEU A 167 4.40 11.28 12.31
C LEU A 167 5.89 10.93 12.22
N GLU A 168 6.29 10.31 11.10
CA GLU A 168 7.70 10.09 10.79
C GLU A 168 8.27 11.32 10.08
N GLY A 169 8.61 12.36 10.85
CA GLY A 169 9.21 13.60 10.34
C GLY A 169 10.36 13.35 9.36
N PRO A 170 11.37 12.52 9.70
CA PRO A 170 12.47 12.19 8.79
C PRO A 170 12.03 11.56 7.46
N LEU A 171 10.97 10.74 7.45
CA LEU A 171 10.43 10.16 6.23
C LEU A 171 9.79 11.25 5.35
N LEU A 172 8.97 12.10 5.95
CA LEU A 172 8.26 13.14 5.21
C LEU A 172 9.22 14.20 4.66
N GLU A 173 10.22 14.61 5.45
CA GLU A 173 11.31 15.48 4.99
C GLU A 173 12.10 14.87 3.83
N ALA A 174 12.43 13.58 3.91
CA ALA A 174 13.12 12.87 2.82
C ALA A 174 12.27 12.79 1.55
N VAL A 175 10.97 12.52 1.69
CA VAL A 175 10.02 12.52 0.56
C VAL A 175 9.88 13.92 -0.04
N ALA A 176 9.76 14.98 0.78
CA ALA A 176 9.68 16.36 0.31
C ALA A 176 10.95 16.78 -0.43
N THR A 177 12.12 16.45 0.11
CA THR A 177 13.41 16.73 -0.53
C THR A 177 13.48 16.06 -1.89
N ALA A 178 13.20 14.75 -1.96
CA ALA A 178 13.21 14.00 -3.22
C ALA A 178 12.16 14.52 -4.21
N ALA A 179 10.97 14.88 -3.74
CA ALA A 179 9.92 15.47 -4.57
C ALA A 179 10.31 16.83 -5.12
N SER A 180 10.94 17.69 -4.31
CA SER A 180 11.44 18.99 -4.74
C SER A 180 12.52 18.86 -5.80
N GLU A 181 13.50 17.95 -5.59
CA GLU A 181 14.54 17.64 -6.59
C GLU A 181 13.92 17.16 -7.91
N ALA A 182 13.00 16.19 -7.84
CA ALA A 182 12.37 15.61 -9.03
C ALA A 182 11.42 16.58 -9.75
N LEU A 183 10.68 17.44 -9.04
CA LEU A 183 9.88 18.51 -9.64
C LEU A 183 10.74 19.49 -10.44
N ALA A 184 11.98 19.72 -10.02
CA ALA A 184 12.89 20.64 -10.70
C ALA A 184 13.43 20.09 -12.02
N THR A 185 13.59 18.76 -12.12
CA THR A 185 14.24 18.12 -13.26
C THR A 185 13.28 17.37 -14.18
N GLU A 186 12.13 16.93 -13.68
CA GLU A 186 11.19 16.03 -14.36
C GLU A 186 9.73 16.47 -14.16
N ALA A 187 9.46 17.78 -14.18
CA ALA A 187 8.16 18.38 -13.90
C ALA A 187 7.00 17.78 -14.72
N GLU A 188 7.29 17.28 -15.92
CA GLU A 188 6.32 16.66 -16.85
C GLU A 188 5.82 15.29 -16.40
N LYS A 189 6.53 14.61 -15.50
CA LYS A 189 6.11 13.31 -14.93
C LYS A 189 5.13 13.47 -13.76
N TRP A 190 4.95 14.69 -13.27
CA TRP A 190 4.08 14.99 -12.14
C TRP A 190 2.66 15.25 -12.61
N ASP A 191 1.71 14.75 -11.84
CA ASP A 191 0.30 15.09 -11.97
C ASP A 191 -0.19 15.82 -10.72
N HIS A 192 -1.37 16.43 -10.83
CA HIS A 192 -1.98 17.17 -9.73
C HIS A 192 -2.31 16.26 -8.54
N ILE A 193 -2.54 14.96 -8.74
CA ILE A 193 -2.89 14.04 -7.65
C ILE A 193 -1.66 13.83 -6.76
N ALA A 194 -0.50 13.56 -7.35
CA ALA A 194 0.76 13.38 -6.64
C ALA A 194 1.13 14.63 -5.83
N VAL A 195 1.12 15.81 -6.45
CA VAL A 195 1.47 17.08 -5.81
C VAL A 195 0.51 17.39 -4.65
N THR A 196 -0.81 17.30 -4.88
CA THR A 196 -1.79 17.63 -3.83
C THR A 196 -1.80 16.63 -2.68
N GLN A 197 -1.53 15.34 -2.94
CA GLN A 197 -1.36 14.35 -1.88
C GLN A 197 -0.13 14.62 -1.01
N LEU A 198 0.98 15.03 -1.62
CA LEU A 198 2.17 15.45 -0.87
C LEU A 198 1.89 16.68 -0.01
N LEU A 199 1.33 17.75 -0.59
CA LEU A 199 0.99 18.98 0.13
C LEU A 199 0.08 18.71 1.32
N ASN A 200 -1.01 17.97 1.10
CA ASN A 200 -1.94 17.58 2.16
C ASN A 200 -1.29 16.69 3.23
N GLY A 201 -0.45 15.75 2.81
CA GLY A 201 0.31 14.91 3.74
C GLY A 201 1.15 15.76 4.69
N HIS A 202 1.93 16.68 4.13
CA HIS A 202 2.79 17.61 4.86
C HIS A 202 2.01 18.59 5.75
N ALA A 203 0.91 19.16 5.24
CA ALA A 203 0.06 20.07 5.99
C ALA A 203 -0.57 19.39 7.22
N LYS A 204 -1.08 18.16 7.07
CA LYS A 204 -1.69 17.39 8.18
C LYS A 204 -0.72 17.10 9.31
N VAL A 205 0.54 16.87 8.99
CA VAL A 205 1.58 16.56 9.99
C VAL A 205 2.34 17.79 10.47
N ARG A 206 2.06 18.97 9.90
CA ARG A 206 2.78 20.23 10.14
C ARG A 206 4.28 20.13 9.85
N CYS A 207 4.65 19.37 8.83
CA CYS A 207 6.01 19.24 8.32
C CYS A 207 6.13 20.14 7.09
N PHE A 208 6.86 21.24 7.20
CA PHE A 208 6.96 22.24 6.14
C PHE A 208 8.38 22.28 5.59
N ASP A 209 8.58 21.67 4.43
CA ASP A 209 9.80 21.84 3.63
C ASP A 209 9.59 23.02 2.67
N ALA A 210 10.22 24.16 2.96
CA ALA A 210 10.01 25.40 2.20
C ALA A 210 10.30 25.22 0.70
N ASN A 211 11.39 24.51 0.37
CA ASN A 211 11.80 24.28 -1.02
C ASN A 211 10.77 23.46 -1.80
N PHE A 212 10.21 22.41 -1.20
CA PHE A 212 9.14 21.63 -1.80
C PHE A 212 7.87 22.46 -1.97
N PHE A 213 7.45 23.21 -0.95
CA PHE A 213 6.23 24.02 -1.03
C PHE A 213 6.32 25.12 -2.08
N ASP A 214 7.45 25.83 -2.15
CA ASP A 214 7.67 26.87 -3.17
C ASP A 214 7.61 26.27 -4.58
N ARG A 215 8.29 25.13 -4.82
CA ARG A 215 8.24 24.45 -6.12
C ARG A 215 6.87 23.89 -6.45
N ALA A 216 6.17 23.32 -5.48
CA ALA A 216 4.81 22.82 -5.69
C ALA A 216 3.86 23.97 -6.06
N LEU A 217 4.03 25.14 -5.43
CA LEU A 217 3.25 26.34 -5.74
C LEU A 217 3.59 26.88 -7.14
N GLU A 218 4.87 26.97 -7.50
CA GLU A 218 5.30 27.33 -8.86
C GLU A 218 4.70 26.38 -9.91
N TRP A 219 4.77 25.07 -9.67
CA TRP A 219 4.22 24.05 -10.55
C TRP A 219 2.69 24.18 -10.68
N LEU A 220 1.96 24.36 -9.58
CA LEU A 220 0.50 24.53 -9.58
C LEU A 220 0.05 25.85 -10.21
N SER A 221 0.89 26.88 -10.19
CA SER A 221 0.57 28.20 -10.75
C SER A 221 0.57 28.21 -12.28
N LEU A 222 1.11 27.18 -12.94
CA LEU A 222 1.03 27.04 -14.39
C LEU A 222 -0.42 26.76 -14.81
N PRO A 223 -1.00 27.53 -15.76
CA PRO A 223 -2.41 27.40 -16.13
C PRO A 223 -2.84 25.99 -16.54
N ALA A 224 -1.97 25.27 -17.26
CA ALA A 224 -2.25 23.89 -17.68
C ALA A 224 -2.36 22.92 -16.49
N ASN A 225 -1.49 23.08 -15.48
CA ASN A 225 -1.46 22.22 -14.30
C ASN A 225 -2.65 22.52 -13.40
N LEU A 226 -2.95 23.81 -13.16
CA LEU A 226 -4.12 24.22 -12.41
C LEU A 226 -5.42 23.74 -13.06
N ALA A 227 -5.54 23.87 -14.38
CA ALA A 227 -6.70 23.41 -15.14
C ALA A 227 -6.87 21.88 -15.10
N SER A 228 -5.78 21.13 -14.91
CA SER A 228 -5.84 19.67 -14.76
C SER A 228 -6.37 19.23 -13.39
N CYS A 229 -6.36 20.11 -12.39
CA CYS A 229 -6.74 19.76 -11.02
C CYS A 229 -8.24 19.46 -10.94
N SER A 230 -8.58 18.27 -10.43
CA SER A 230 -9.97 17.98 -10.06
C SER A 230 -10.43 18.87 -8.89
N PRO A 231 -11.75 19.14 -8.75
CA PRO A 231 -12.28 19.84 -7.58
C PRO A 231 -11.87 19.17 -6.26
N GLN A 232 -11.78 17.84 -6.23
CA GLN A 232 -11.33 17.08 -5.06
C GLN A 232 -9.87 17.39 -4.73
N SER A 233 -9.00 17.51 -5.72
CA SER A 233 -7.59 17.83 -5.52
C SER A 233 -7.38 19.25 -4.99
N LEU A 234 -8.18 20.21 -5.48
CA LEU A 234 -8.16 21.60 -5.00
C LEU A 234 -8.73 21.74 -3.57
N ALA A 235 -9.68 20.89 -3.19
CA ALA A 235 -10.27 20.91 -1.84
C ALA A 235 -9.35 20.29 -0.77
N ILE A 236 -8.32 19.55 -1.20
CA ILE A 236 -7.40 18.80 -0.33
C ILE A 236 -6.05 19.51 -0.16
N ALA A 237 -5.67 20.39 -1.08
CA ALA A 237 -4.47 21.22 -1.02
C ALA A 237 -4.70 22.47 -0.15
#